data_AF-A0AAC8XL27-F1
#
_entry.id   AF-A0AAC8XL27-F1
#
_cell.length_a   1.000
_cell.length_b   1.000
_cell.length_c   1.000
_cell.angle_alpha   90.00
_cell.angle_beta   90.00
_cell.angle_gamma   90.00
#
_symmetry.space_group_name_H-M   'P 1'
#
loop_
_entity.id
_entity.type
_entity.pdbx_description
1 polymer ?
#
loop_
_entity_poly.entity_id
_entity_poly.type
_entity_poly.pdbx_seq_one_letter_code
_entity_poly.pdbx_strand_id
1 'polypeptide(L)'
;MKPLVESQNAISLLDTLENITAVWLYRNYLDVALSDLKKFPNTSGRGNLQPILDRDENNWRSQNVPKELVETVKAVYSDSLTELDCACLFWFVRNSLFFYLGLEKREDVILWKYENLMFEPEKHFSQLSDKLKVDLLDYDFSKIFSKSSIKKESGTKLNDEVERLCQTLMTKLDARCVS
;
A
#
# COMPACT_ATOMS: atom_id res chain seq x y z
N MET A 1 0.90 8.51 -16.34
CA MET A 1 1.99 7.71 -15.74
C MET A 1 1.35 6.74 -14.76
N LYS A 2 1.51 5.43 -14.95
CA LYS A 2 1.04 4.41 -13.99
C LYS A 2 2.09 4.33 -12.86
N PRO A 3 1.71 4.25 -11.57
CA PRO A 3 2.68 4.13 -10.49
C PRO A 3 3.60 2.93 -10.72
N LEU A 4 4.89 3.09 -10.39
CA LEU A 4 5.87 2.01 -10.44
C LEU A 4 5.38 0.86 -9.56
N VAL A 5 5.21 -0.33 -10.17
CA VAL A 5 4.81 -1.57 -9.48
C VAL A 5 6.04 -2.24 -8.84
N GLU A 6 7.00 -1.42 -8.42
CA GLU A 6 8.36 -1.80 -8.06
C GLU A 6 8.65 -1.53 -6.58
N SER A 7 7.62 -1.50 -5.73
CA SER A 7 7.78 -1.25 -4.29
C SER A 7 8.74 -2.24 -3.62
N GLN A 8 8.83 -3.46 -4.14
CA GLN A 8 9.78 -4.48 -3.70
C GLN A 8 11.25 -4.11 -3.99
N ASN A 9 11.48 -3.22 -4.95
CA ASN A 9 12.79 -2.75 -5.39
C ASN A 9 13.08 -1.33 -4.88
N ALA A 10 12.25 -0.79 -3.98
CA ALA A 10 12.35 0.60 -3.52
C ALA A 10 13.75 0.96 -2.99
N ILE A 11 14.39 0.08 -2.20
CA ILE A 11 15.75 0.32 -1.69
C ILE A 11 16.76 0.43 -2.83
N SER A 12 16.74 -0.53 -3.77
CA SER A 12 17.65 -0.48 -4.91
C SER A 12 17.46 0.78 -5.75
N LEU A 13 16.23 1.27 -5.92
CA LEU A 13 15.95 2.50 -6.66
C LEU A 13 16.45 3.73 -5.89
N LEU A 14 16.21 3.78 -4.58
CA LEU A 14 16.65 4.88 -3.72
C LEU A 14 18.19 4.96 -3.60
N ASP A 15 18.88 3.83 -3.63
CA ASP A 15 20.34 3.77 -3.50
C ASP A 15 21.08 4.02 -4.83
N THR A 16 20.39 3.92 -5.97
CA THR A 16 21.01 4.07 -7.31
C THR A 16 20.76 5.42 -7.97
N LEU A 17 19.73 6.15 -7.54
CA LEU A 17 19.34 7.42 -8.13
C LEU A 17 19.76 8.58 -7.23
N GLU A 18 20.42 9.58 -7.81
CA GLU A 18 20.76 10.82 -7.11
C GLU A 18 19.54 11.75 -7.00
N ASN A 19 19.46 12.51 -5.90
CA ASN A 19 18.40 13.51 -5.66
C ASN A 19 16.96 12.96 -5.75
N ILE A 20 16.75 11.75 -5.26
CA ILE A 20 15.45 11.09 -5.27
C ILE A 20 14.65 11.41 -4.00
N THR A 21 13.33 11.43 -4.14
CA THR A 21 12.39 11.34 -3.02
C THR A 21 11.29 10.37 -3.40
N ALA A 22 11.03 9.37 -2.55
CA ALA A 22 9.94 8.44 -2.72
C ALA A 22 8.73 8.83 -1.86
N VAL A 23 7.54 8.77 -2.44
CA VAL A 23 6.28 8.89 -1.70
C VAL A 23 5.63 7.52 -1.63
N TRP A 24 5.59 6.93 -0.43
CA TRP A 24 4.82 5.73 -0.16
C TRP A 24 3.38 6.12 0.18
N LEU A 25 2.45 5.86 -0.74
CA LEU A 25 1.04 6.16 -0.55
C LEU A 25 0.29 4.89 -0.13
N TYR A 26 -0.23 4.86 1.09
CA TYR A 26 -1.11 3.78 1.55
C TYR A 26 -2.55 4.27 1.68
N ARG A 27 -3.48 3.33 1.76
CA ARG A 27 -4.92 3.56 1.83
C ARG A 27 -5.56 2.50 2.74
N ASN A 28 -6.74 2.78 3.29
CA ASN A 28 -7.50 1.78 4.03
C ASN A 28 -7.60 0.44 3.26
N TYR A 29 -7.30 -0.66 3.95
CA TYR A 29 -7.12 -1.98 3.34
C TYR A 29 -8.41 -2.51 2.71
N LEU A 30 -9.57 -2.29 3.34
CA LEU A 30 -10.86 -2.77 2.85
C LEU A 30 -11.25 -2.03 1.56
N ASP A 31 -11.09 -0.71 1.57
CA ASP A 31 -11.29 0.16 0.42
C ASP A 31 -10.39 -0.23 -0.78
N VAL A 32 -9.15 -0.65 -0.52
CA VAL A 32 -8.23 -1.16 -1.56
C VAL A 32 -8.68 -2.52 -2.05
N ALA A 33 -8.97 -3.46 -1.15
CA ALA A 33 -9.36 -4.81 -1.49
C ALA A 33 -10.64 -4.84 -2.33
N LEU A 34 -11.68 -4.11 -1.92
CA LEU A 34 -12.93 -3.98 -2.70
C LEU A 34 -12.70 -3.32 -4.07
N SER A 35 -11.83 -2.30 -4.13
CA SER A 35 -11.47 -1.70 -5.42
C SER A 35 -10.69 -2.65 -6.33
N ASP A 36 -9.81 -3.48 -5.78
CA ASP A 36 -9.00 -4.46 -6.52
C ASP A 36 -9.90 -5.54 -7.11
N LEU A 37 -10.78 -6.13 -6.28
CA LEU A 37 -11.79 -7.11 -6.70
C LEU A 37 -12.69 -6.57 -7.81
N LYS A 38 -13.17 -5.33 -7.68
CA LYS A 38 -14.03 -4.71 -8.69
C LYS A 38 -13.31 -4.47 -10.02
N LYS A 39 -12.03 -4.08 -9.99
CA LYS A 39 -11.26 -3.70 -11.18
C LYS A 39 -10.63 -4.89 -11.89
N PHE A 40 -10.25 -5.93 -11.14
CA PHE A 40 -9.48 -7.06 -11.63
C PHE A 40 -10.11 -8.40 -11.21
N PRO A 41 -11.38 -8.66 -11.56
CA PRO A 41 -12.14 -9.80 -11.02
C PRO A 41 -11.51 -11.17 -11.31
N ASN A 42 -10.66 -11.27 -12.33
CA ASN A 42 -10.03 -12.54 -12.73
C ASN A 42 -8.65 -12.78 -12.11
N THR A 43 -8.03 -11.77 -11.48
CA THR A 43 -6.64 -11.84 -11.01
C THR A 43 -6.43 -11.31 -9.59
N SER A 44 -7.43 -10.64 -9.03
CA SER A 44 -7.42 -10.12 -7.66
C SER A 44 -7.65 -11.21 -6.62
N GLY A 45 -7.71 -10.83 -5.34
CA GLY A 45 -7.96 -11.79 -4.26
C GLY A 45 -6.89 -12.87 -4.20
N ARG A 46 -7.31 -14.13 -4.30
CA ARG A 46 -6.43 -15.30 -4.27
C ARG A 46 -5.42 -15.29 -5.42
N GLY A 47 -5.79 -14.78 -6.58
CA GLY A 47 -4.88 -14.67 -7.72
C GLY A 47 -3.67 -13.76 -7.45
N ASN A 48 -3.85 -12.71 -6.65
CA ASN A 48 -2.76 -11.83 -6.22
C ASN A 48 -1.94 -12.46 -5.07
N LEU A 49 -2.57 -13.26 -4.22
CA LEU A 49 -1.93 -13.86 -3.04
C LEU A 49 -1.13 -15.12 -3.36
N GLN A 50 -1.60 -15.94 -4.32
CA GLN A 50 -1.04 -17.25 -4.63
C GLN A 50 0.47 -17.21 -4.96
N PRO A 51 0.97 -16.29 -5.81
CA PRO A 51 2.41 -16.24 -6.10
C PRO A 51 3.28 -16.01 -4.87
N ILE A 52 2.77 -15.30 -3.85
CA ILE A 52 3.48 -15.06 -2.58
C ILE A 52 3.53 -16.34 -1.75
N LEU A 53 2.43 -17.09 -1.70
CA LEU A 53 2.35 -18.36 -0.99
C LEU A 53 3.26 -19.43 -1.62
N ASP A 54 3.31 -19.46 -2.95
CA ASP A 54 4.15 -20.37 -3.72
C ASP A 54 5.62 -19.96 -3.72
N ARG A 55 5.92 -18.74 -3.26
CA ARG A 55 7.26 -18.13 -3.34
C ARG A 55 7.80 -18.10 -4.78
N ASP A 56 6.94 -17.73 -5.73
CA ASP A 56 7.33 -17.63 -7.14
C ASP A 56 8.21 -16.40 -7.37
N GLU A 57 9.54 -16.61 -7.36
CA GLU A 57 10.54 -15.55 -7.55
C GLU A 57 10.47 -14.88 -8.93
N ASN A 58 9.82 -15.51 -9.92
CA ASN A 58 9.58 -14.91 -11.23
C ASN A 58 8.38 -13.95 -11.23
N ASN A 59 7.61 -13.90 -10.14
CA ASN A 59 6.47 -13.02 -9.99
C ASN A 59 6.82 -11.84 -9.09
N TRP A 60 6.70 -10.62 -9.63
CA TRP A 60 6.97 -9.37 -8.89
C TRP A 60 6.22 -9.25 -7.56
N ARG A 61 5.06 -9.93 -7.42
CA ARG A 61 4.29 -9.94 -6.17
C ARG A 61 5.02 -10.62 -5.02
N SER A 62 5.81 -11.65 -5.33
CA SER A 62 6.58 -12.45 -4.35
C SER A 62 8.03 -12.00 -4.20
N GLN A 63 8.55 -11.21 -5.14
CA GLN A 63 9.91 -10.71 -5.08
C GLN A 63 10.15 -9.85 -3.83
N ASN A 64 11.31 -10.07 -3.19
CA ASN A 64 11.77 -9.43 -1.95
C ASN A 64 10.75 -9.47 -0.80
N VAL A 65 9.77 -10.40 -0.82
CA VAL A 65 8.90 -10.66 0.31
C VAL A 65 9.66 -11.50 1.34
N PRO A 66 9.86 -11.01 2.58
CA PRO A 66 10.59 -11.75 3.61
C PRO A 66 9.92 -13.08 3.94
N LYS A 67 10.73 -14.12 4.22
CA LYS A 67 10.23 -15.45 4.55
C LYS A 67 9.23 -15.41 5.72
N GLU A 68 9.54 -14.69 6.79
CA GLU A 68 8.66 -14.57 7.96
C GLU A 68 7.30 -13.92 7.64
N LEU A 69 7.26 -13.01 6.67
CA LEU A 69 6.01 -12.41 6.20
C LEU A 69 5.18 -13.44 5.41
N VAL A 70 5.83 -14.26 4.56
CA VAL A 70 5.16 -15.38 3.88
C VAL A 70 4.61 -16.38 4.89
N GLU A 71 5.38 -16.78 5.90
CA GLU A 71 4.92 -17.70 6.95
C GLU A 71 3.77 -17.13 7.76
N THR A 72 3.78 -15.82 8.05
CA THR A 72 2.65 -15.13 8.71
C THR A 72 1.37 -15.26 7.90
N VAL A 73 1.43 -15.07 6.58
CA VAL A 73 0.27 -15.21 5.70
C VAL A 73 -0.16 -16.67 5.58
N LYS A 74 0.79 -17.61 5.43
CA LYS A 74 0.50 -19.05 5.37
C LYS A 74 -0.21 -19.58 6.61
N ALA A 75 0.14 -19.05 7.79
CA ALA A 75 -0.50 -19.45 9.04
C ALA A 75 -1.99 -19.06 9.12
N VAL A 76 -2.41 -18.03 8.39
CA VAL A 76 -3.82 -17.56 8.35
C VAL A 76 -4.55 -18.10 7.11
N TYR A 77 -3.82 -18.40 6.04
CA TYR A 77 -4.39 -18.83 4.78
C TYR A 77 -5.10 -20.19 4.89
N SER A 78 -6.30 -20.26 4.32
CA SER A 78 -7.03 -21.51 4.10
C SER A 78 -7.91 -21.40 2.86
N ASP A 79 -8.37 -22.53 2.34
CA ASP A 79 -9.32 -22.58 1.22
C ASP A 79 -10.69 -21.97 1.58
N SER A 80 -10.99 -21.83 2.87
CA SER A 80 -12.22 -21.20 3.35
C SER A 80 -12.20 -19.67 3.33
N LEU A 81 -11.03 -19.05 3.17
CA LEU A 81 -10.94 -17.59 3.06
C LEU A 81 -11.67 -17.09 1.81
N THR A 82 -12.35 -15.96 1.92
CA THR A 82 -13.00 -15.33 0.76
C THR A 82 -11.96 -14.66 -0.15
N GLU A 83 -12.38 -14.29 -1.37
CA GLU A 83 -11.54 -13.46 -2.25
C GLU A 83 -11.20 -12.10 -1.62
N LEU A 84 -12.12 -11.56 -0.80
CA LEU A 84 -11.89 -10.32 -0.06
C LEU A 84 -10.84 -10.50 1.02
N ASP A 85 -10.89 -11.58 1.79
CA ASP A 85 -9.85 -11.92 2.77
C ASP A 85 -8.49 -12.02 2.09
N CYS A 86 -8.42 -12.69 0.94
CA CYS A 86 -7.18 -12.84 0.18
C CYS A 86 -6.67 -11.50 -0.36
N ALA A 87 -7.55 -10.61 -0.82
CA ALA A 87 -7.19 -9.27 -1.26
C ALA A 87 -6.68 -8.39 -0.10
N CYS A 88 -7.27 -8.52 1.09
CA CYS A 88 -6.79 -7.88 2.32
C CYS A 88 -5.41 -8.40 2.73
N LEU A 89 -5.18 -9.72 2.69
CA LEU A 89 -3.86 -10.30 2.94
C LEU A 89 -2.81 -9.83 1.93
N PHE A 90 -3.19 -9.69 0.66
CA PHE A 90 -2.30 -9.11 -0.35
C PHE A 90 -1.92 -7.67 -0.02
N TRP A 91 -2.90 -6.83 0.36
CA TRP A 91 -2.64 -5.47 0.85
C TRP A 91 -1.67 -5.47 2.05
N PHE A 92 -1.87 -6.40 2.99
CA PHE A 92 -1.03 -6.54 4.18
C PHE A 92 0.42 -6.86 3.81
N VAL A 93 0.65 -7.83 2.91
CA VAL A 93 2.01 -8.16 2.46
C VAL A 93 2.68 -6.95 1.83
N ARG A 94 1.99 -6.30 0.88
CA ARG A 94 2.59 -5.22 0.10
C ARG A 94 2.91 -3.99 0.94
N ASN A 95 2.06 -3.64 1.91
CA ASN A 95 2.32 -2.50 2.78
C ASN A 95 3.27 -2.83 3.93
N SER A 96 3.43 -4.11 4.30
CA SER A 96 4.45 -4.51 5.28
C SER A 96 5.86 -4.25 4.76
N LEU A 97 6.08 -4.30 3.45
CA LEU A 97 7.38 -4.02 2.83
C LEU A 97 7.95 -2.65 3.21
N PHE A 98 7.09 -1.66 3.48
CA PHE A 98 7.53 -0.34 3.97
C PHE A 98 8.45 -0.46 5.19
N PHE A 99 8.08 -1.30 6.16
CA PHE A 99 8.86 -1.51 7.38
C PHE A 99 10.01 -2.51 7.19
N TYR A 100 9.79 -3.57 6.42
CA TYR A 100 10.82 -4.59 6.18
C TYR A 100 12.02 -4.06 5.40
N LEU A 101 11.77 -3.11 4.51
CA LEU A 101 12.81 -2.41 3.76
C LEU A 101 13.44 -1.27 4.58
N GLY A 102 12.98 -0.98 5.80
CA GLY A 102 13.50 0.10 6.64
C GLY A 102 13.20 1.50 6.11
N LEU A 103 12.17 1.64 5.25
CA LEU A 103 11.84 2.91 4.61
C LEU A 103 11.35 3.96 5.61
N GLU A 104 10.85 3.54 6.78
CA GLU A 104 10.43 4.43 7.85
C GLU A 104 11.59 5.21 8.50
N LYS A 105 12.83 4.79 8.25
CA LYS A 105 14.05 5.42 8.79
C LYS A 105 14.74 6.32 7.77
N ARG A 106 14.25 6.36 6.53
CA ARG A 106 14.89 7.07 5.44
C ARG A 106 14.35 8.50 5.33
N GLU A 107 15.25 9.48 5.25
CA GLU A 107 14.87 10.89 5.12
C GLU A 107 14.34 11.23 3.73
N ASP A 108 14.70 10.46 2.70
CA ASP A 108 14.26 10.60 1.32
C ASP A 108 12.94 9.84 1.02
N VAL A 109 12.28 9.30 2.05
CA VAL A 109 10.98 8.66 1.94
C VAL A 109 9.93 9.42 2.73
N ILE A 110 8.78 9.66 2.11
CA ILE A 110 7.60 10.26 2.75
C ILE A 110 6.47 9.24 2.75
N LEU A 111 5.79 9.07 3.89
CA LEU A 111 4.61 8.22 4.01
C LEU A 111 3.35 9.09 3.96
N TRP A 112 2.47 8.84 3.00
CA TRP A 112 1.20 9.53 2.84
C TRP A 112 0.02 8.58 3.00
N LYS A 113 -1.04 9.06 3.65
CA LYS A 113 -2.35 8.43 3.70
C LYS A 113 -3.21 8.98 2.58
N TYR A 114 -3.73 8.09 1.73
CA TYR A 114 -4.57 8.46 0.59
C TYR A 114 -5.78 9.28 1.00
N GLU A 115 -6.45 8.92 2.09
CA GLU A 115 -7.61 9.66 2.58
C GLU A 115 -7.22 11.11 2.91
N ASN A 116 -6.12 11.33 3.64
CA ASN A 116 -5.63 12.67 3.97
C ASN A 116 -5.26 13.45 2.70
N LEU A 117 -4.58 12.82 1.74
CA LEU A 117 -4.25 13.44 0.45
C LEU A 117 -5.51 13.89 -0.31
N MET A 118 -6.59 13.10 -0.27
CA MET A 118 -7.85 13.48 -0.93
C MET A 118 -8.61 14.61 -0.21
N PHE A 119 -8.37 14.82 1.08
CA PHE A 119 -9.00 15.89 1.85
C PHE A 119 -8.18 17.18 1.88
N GLU A 120 -6.86 17.09 1.91
CA GLU A 120 -5.93 18.20 2.06
C GLU A 120 -4.75 18.10 1.05
N PRO A 121 -5.02 18.06 -0.27
CA PRO A 121 -3.95 17.90 -1.26
C PRO A 121 -2.95 19.05 -1.23
N GLU A 122 -3.40 20.30 -1.07
CA GLU A 122 -2.55 21.49 -1.01
C GLU A 122 -1.48 21.36 0.09
N LYS A 123 -1.87 20.82 1.25
CA LYS A 123 -0.95 20.61 2.38
C LYS A 123 0.15 19.61 2.03
N HIS A 124 -0.21 18.49 1.41
CA HIS A 124 0.75 17.44 1.03
C HIS A 124 1.72 17.93 -0.04
N PHE A 125 1.20 18.62 -1.07
CA PHE A 125 2.04 19.16 -2.15
C PHE A 125 2.89 20.35 -1.71
N SER A 126 2.43 21.18 -0.77
CA SER A 126 3.25 22.23 -0.16
C SER A 126 4.44 21.64 0.59
N GLN A 127 4.21 20.62 1.43
CA GLN A 127 5.29 19.94 2.14
C GLN A 127 6.29 19.27 1.20
N LEU A 128 5.78 18.67 0.11
CA LEU A 128 6.64 18.08 -0.92
C LEU A 128 7.44 19.15 -1.67
N SER A 129 6.80 20.26 -2.02
CA SER A 129 7.42 21.43 -2.66
C SER A 129 8.59 21.96 -1.82
N ASP A 130 8.36 22.16 -0.53
CA ASP A 130 9.40 22.62 0.41
C ASP A 130 10.57 21.64 0.51
N LYS A 131 10.27 20.34 0.55
CA LYS A 131 11.29 19.29 0.63
C LYS A 131 12.13 19.21 -0.65
N LEU A 132 11.49 19.29 -1.81
CA LEU A 132 12.14 19.19 -3.11
C LEU A 132 12.79 20.51 -3.55
N LYS A 133 12.44 21.63 -2.90
CA LYS A 133 12.81 22.98 -3.32
C LYS A 133 12.36 23.30 -4.76
N VAL A 134 11.16 22.82 -5.12
CA VAL A 134 10.53 23.01 -6.43
C VAL A 134 9.10 23.45 -6.19
N ASP A 135 8.62 24.47 -6.91
CA ASP A 135 7.24 24.93 -6.80
C ASP A 135 6.26 23.93 -7.44
N LEU A 136 5.39 23.34 -6.63
CA LEU A 136 4.37 22.37 -7.05
C LEU A 136 2.94 22.92 -6.91
N LEU A 137 2.76 24.19 -6.52
CA LEU A 137 1.45 24.72 -6.11
C LEU A 137 0.67 25.42 -7.23
N ASP A 138 1.20 25.47 -8.45
CA ASP A 138 0.54 26.06 -9.62
C ASP A 138 -0.64 25.24 -10.18
N TYR A 139 -1.11 24.21 -9.46
CA TYR A 139 -2.17 23.30 -9.91
C TYR A 139 -3.46 23.43 -9.10
N ASP A 140 -4.60 23.42 -9.81
CA ASP A 140 -5.93 23.33 -9.21
C ASP A 140 -6.25 21.87 -8.79
N PHE A 141 -5.89 21.52 -7.56
CA PHE A 141 -6.05 20.17 -7.00
C PHE A 141 -7.52 19.73 -6.88
N SER A 142 -8.46 20.67 -6.80
CA SER A 142 -9.90 20.40 -6.63
C SER A 142 -10.51 19.64 -7.81
N LYS A 143 -9.92 19.74 -9.00
CA LYS A 143 -10.35 19.04 -10.22
C LYS A 143 -9.75 17.64 -10.38
N ILE A 144 -8.69 17.33 -9.63
CA ILE A 144 -7.91 16.10 -9.79
C ILE A 144 -8.29 15.06 -8.73
N PHE A 145 -8.57 15.50 -7.51
CA PHE A 145 -8.85 14.60 -6.39
C PHE A 145 -10.35 14.43 -6.16
N SER A 146 -10.85 13.24 -6.48
CA SER A 146 -12.23 12.85 -6.21
C SER A 146 -12.33 12.06 -4.91
N LYS A 147 -13.27 12.45 -4.05
CA LYS A 147 -13.59 11.76 -2.79
C LYS A 147 -14.46 10.50 -2.99
N SER A 148 -14.89 10.22 -4.23
CA SER A 148 -15.84 9.14 -4.57
C SER A 148 -15.32 7.72 -4.32
N SER A 149 -14.02 7.57 -4.01
CA SER A 149 -13.39 6.31 -3.70
C SER A 149 -13.50 5.94 -2.22
N ILE A 150 -13.60 6.91 -1.30
CA ILE A 150 -13.41 6.75 0.15
C ILE A 150 -14.64 6.13 0.84
N LYS A 151 -14.42 5.16 1.74
CA LYS A 151 -15.45 4.47 2.55
C LYS A 151 -16.52 3.76 1.71
N LYS A 152 -16.10 2.86 0.82
CA LYS A 152 -17.03 1.94 0.18
C LYS A 152 -17.20 0.71 1.07
N GLU A 153 -18.34 0.69 1.76
CA GLU A 153 -18.94 -0.47 2.46
C GLU A 153 -18.45 -0.74 3.89
N SER A 154 -19.34 -0.49 4.85
CA SER A 154 -19.17 -0.68 6.29
C SER A 154 -19.92 -1.92 6.83
N GLY A 155 -20.01 -2.99 6.04
CA GLY A 155 -20.84 -4.15 6.39
C GLY A 155 -20.27 -5.53 6.05
N THR A 156 -19.07 -5.60 5.45
CA THR A 156 -18.50 -6.87 5.02
C THR A 156 -17.69 -7.50 6.14
N LYS A 157 -18.07 -8.72 6.54
CA LYS A 157 -17.36 -9.46 7.59
C LYS A 157 -16.13 -10.16 6.99
N LEU A 158 -14.96 -9.81 7.51
CA LEU A 158 -13.70 -10.51 7.21
C LEU A 158 -13.48 -11.66 8.19
N ASN A 159 -12.53 -12.53 7.87
CA ASN A 159 -11.94 -13.43 8.84
C ASN A 159 -11.21 -12.63 9.94
N ASP A 160 -11.45 -13.00 11.21
CA ASP A 160 -10.95 -12.26 12.38
C ASP A 160 -9.42 -12.09 12.40
N GLU A 161 -8.65 -13.11 11.98
CA GLU A 161 -7.19 -13.01 11.93
C GLU A 161 -6.70 -12.13 10.78
N VAL A 162 -7.39 -12.17 9.63
CA VAL A 162 -7.09 -11.29 8.48
C VAL A 162 -7.34 -9.83 8.86
N GLU A 163 -8.49 -9.55 9.49
CA GLU A 163 -8.84 -8.22 9.99
C GLU A 163 -7.79 -7.74 11.01
N ARG A 164 -7.43 -8.60 11.97
CA ARG A 164 -6.41 -8.28 12.99
C ARG A 164 -5.07 -7.91 12.37
N LEU A 165 -4.58 -8.67 11.40
CA LEU A 165 -3.31 -8.38 10.70
C LEU A 165 -3.37 -7.04 9.96
N CYS A 166 -4.44 -6.83 9.18
CA CYS A 166 -4.60 -5.61 8.38
C CYS A 166 -4.76 -4.36 9.26
N GLN A 167 -5.58 -4.46 10.32
CA GLN A 167 -5.80 -3.37 11.25
C GLN A 167 -4.54 -3.04 12.04
N THR A 168 -3.78 -4.05 12.48
CA THR A 168 -2.49 -3.84 13.15
C THR A 168 -1.51 -3.08 12.27
N LEU A 169 -1.37 -3.50 11.00
CA LEU A 169 -0.50 -2.80 10.05
C LEU A 169 -0.99 -1.39 9.74
N MET A 170 -2.31 -1.20 9.55
CA MET A 170 -2.90 0.11 9.30
C MET A 170 -2.64 1.07 10.47
N THR A 171 -2.80 0.63 11.71
CA THR A 171 -2.46 1.42 12.90
C THR A 171 -0.97 1.76 12.95
N LYS A 172 -0.08 0.85 12.57
CA LYS A 172 1.37 1.13 12.49
C LYS A 172 1.70 2.17 11.40
N LEU A 173 1.03 2.12 10.25
CA LEU A 173 1.18 3.10 9.18
C LEU A 173 0.65 4.47 9.62
N ASP A 174 -0.54 4.51 10.21
CA ASP A 174 -1.17 5.72 10.74
C ASP A 174 -0.29 6.40 11.80
N ALA A 175 0.38 5.63 12.66
CA ALA A 175 1.31 6.16 13.66
C ALA A 175 2.60 6.79 13.06
N ARG A 176 2.91 6.50 11.79
CA ARG A 176 4.08 7.04 11.07
C ARG A 176 3.71 8.10 10.05
N CYS A 177 2.46 8.14 9.61
CA CYS A 177 1.96 9.20 8.75
C CYS A 177 1.91 10.49 9.55
N VAL A 178 2.71 11.47 9.18
CA VAL A 178 2.60 12.82 9.74
C VAL A 178 1.29 13.41 9.22
N SER A 179 0.47 13.93 10.14
CA SER A 179 -0.82 14.54 9.82
C SER A 179 -0.67 15.90 9.17
#